data_AF-A0A098TIN8-F1
#
_entry.id   AF-A0A098TIN8-F1
#
_cell.length_a   1.000
_cell.length_b   1.000
_cell.length_c   1.000
_cell.angle_alpha   90.00
_cell.angle_beta   90.00
_cell.angle_gamma   90.00
#
_symmetry.space_group_name_H-M   'P 1'
#
loop_
_entity.id
_entity.type
_entity.pdbx_description
1 polymer ?
#
loop_
_entity_poly.entity_id
_entity_poly.type
_entity_poly.pdbx_seq_one_letter_code
_entity_poly.pdbx_strand_id
1 'polypeptide(L)'
;MNGNKGRLRGFENDDYLPDKRPETHLEILASEYAASKISAPCYPTVIQESGHKGGTYFEHKHFIDNIEGAKTDTATVTEGLYAVVVGIAAEEAVKIGKVLYINELLSR
;
A
#
# COMPACT_ATOMS: atom_id res chain seq x y z
N MET A 1 11.57 -6.92 16.78
CA MET A 1 11.91 -8.21 17.46
C MET A 1 12.91 -7.91 18.56
N ASN A 2 12.69 -8.47 19.75
CA ASN A 2 13.59 -8.31 20.89
C ASN A 2 14.34 -9.63 21.10
N GLY A 3 15.66 -9.56 21.15
CA GLY A 3 16.51 -10.69 21.52
C GLY A 3 17.43 -10.29 22.66
N ASN A 4 18.05 -11.28 23.30
CA ASN A 4 18.87 -11.11 24.50
C ASN A 4 20.17 -10.30 24.26
N LYS A 5 20.44 -9.91 23.00
CA LYS A 5 21.67 -9.23 22.55
C LYS A 5 21.40 -7.98 21.69
N GLY A 6 20.15 -7.50 21.64
CA GLY A 6 19.80 -6.33 20.86
C GLY A 6 18.32 -6.22 20.50
N ARG A 7 17.97 -5.09 19.88
CA ARG A 7 16.62 -4.77 19.41
C ARG A 7 16.67 -4.34 17.96
N LEU A 8 15.80 -4.95 17.14
CA LEU A 8 15.53 -4.49 15.78
C LEU A 8 14.13 -3.92 15.70
N ARG A 9 14.02 -2.68 15.21
CA ARG A 9 12.77 -1.95 15.04
C ARG A 9 12.73 -1.31 13.65
N GLY A 10 11.76 -1.73 12.84
CA GLY A 10 11.34 -1.01 11.65
C GLY A 10 10.04 -0.27 11.95
N PHE A 11 9.91 0.97 11.52
CA PHE A 11 8.66 1.72 11.64
C PHE A 11 8.52 2.75 10.52
N GLU A 12 7.27 3.08 10.21
CA GLU A 12 6.89 4.18 9.33
C GLU A 12 6.07 5.20 10.12
N ASN A 13 6.25 6.49 9.83
CA ASN A 13 5.52 7.59 10.45
C ASN A 13 5.19 8.66 9.41
N ASP A 14 3.91 9.01 9.31
CA ASP A 14 3.46 10.19 8.58
C ASP A 14 3.38 11.37 9.52
N ASP A 15 4.22 12.36 9.28
CA ASP A 15 4.15 13.63 9.99
C ASP A 15 3.46 14.65 9.09
N TYR A 16 2.26 15.12 9.49
CA TYR A 16 1.52 16.17 8.78
C TYR A 16 2.02 17.58 9.12
N LEU A 17 3.09 17.68 9.91
CA LEU A 17 3.76 18.93 10.21
C LEU A 17 4.63 19.39 9.02
N PRO A 18 4.90 20.72 8.90
CA PRO A 18 5.65 21.26 7.77
C PRO A 18 7.09 20.77 7.64
N ASP A 19 7.61 20.10 8.66
CA ASP A 19 9.01 19.69 8.76
C ASP A 19 9.21 18.32 8.12
N LYS A 20 9.92 18.26 6.99
CA LYS A 20 10.17 17.00 6.26
C LYS A 20 11.13 16.12 7.06
N ARG A 21 10.59 15.12 7.75
CA ARG A 21 11.36 14.03 8.39
C ARG A 21 11.30 12.78 7.52
N PRO A 22 12.33 11.92 7.54
CA PRO A 22 12.26 10.63 6.86
C PRO A 22 11.09 9.82 7.41
N GLU A 23 10.23 9.33 6.53
CA GLU A 23 8.99 8.63 6.92
C GLU A 23 9.23 7.18 7.35
N THR A 24 10.32 6.56 6.86
CA THR A 24 10.65 5.15 7.12
C THR A 24 11.98 5.03 7.83
N HIS A 25 12.02 4.25 8.91
CA HIS A 25 13.22 4.03 9.71
C HIS A 25 13.46 2.55 10.01
N LEU A 26 14.74 2.16 9.97
CA LEU A 26 15.25 0.90 10.49
C LEU A 26 16.31 1.18 11.54
N GLU A 27 15.99 0.82 12.78
CA GLU A 27 16.90 0.87 13.93
C GLU A 27 17.41 -0.53 14.25
N ILE A 28 18.75 -0.64 14.32
CA ILE A 28 19.45 -1.80 14.85
C ILE A 28 20.18 -1.34 16.10
N LEU A 29 19.68 -1.78 17.26
CA LEU A 29 20.33 -1.57 18.55
C LEU A 29 21.06 -2.85 18.92
N ALA A 30 22.38 -2.81 18.86
CA ALA A 30 23.21 -3.91 19.30
C ALA A 30 23.54 -3.75 20.80
N SER A 31 23.88 -4.84 21.47
CA SER A 31 24.39 -4.77 22.85
C SER A 31 25.71 -4.00 22.91
N GLU A 32 26.17 -3.71 24.13
CA GLU A 32 27.43 -3.06 24.51
C GLU A 32 28.71 -3.53 23.78
N TYR A 33 28.65 -4.63 23.02
CA TYR A 33 29.77 -5.20 22.24
C TYR A 33 29.65 -5.03 20.73
N ALA A 34 28.65 -4.31 20.20
CA ALA A 34 28.47 -4.13 18.77
C ALA A 34 27.89 -2.76 18.39
N ALA A 35 28.10 -2.35 17.14
CA ALA A 35 27.67 -1.05 16.63
C ALA A 35 26.15 -1.02 16.41
N SER A 36 25.51 0.02 16.94
CA SER A 36 24.11 0.34 16.60
C SER A 36 24.06 1.19 15.33
N LYS A 37 22.99 1.04 14.55
CA LYS A 37 22.79 1.77 13.29
C LYS A 37 21.35 2.21 13.15
N ILE A 38 21.16 3.47 12.74
CA ILE A 38 19.89 3.97 12.23
C ILE A 38 20.07 4.17 10.72
N SER A 39 19.11 3.68 9.95
CA SER A 39 19.03 3.94 8.52
C SER A 39 17.62 4.38 8.16
N ALA A 40 17.51 5.17 7.11
CA ALA A 40 16.24 5.59 6.52
C ALA A 40 16.14 4.96 5.12
N PRO A 41 15.85 3.66 5.01
CA PRO A 41 15.60 3.04 3.71
C PRO A 41 14.36 3.69 3.10
N CYS A 42 14.51 4.29 1.92
CA CYS A 42 13.42 4.96 1.22
C CYS A 42 13.46 4.64 -0.27
N TYR A 43 12.29 4.75 -0.92
CA TYR A 43 12.23 4.82 -2.38
C TYR A 43 12.66 6.21 -2.86
N PRO A 44 13.01 6.36 -4.16
CA PRO A 44 13.11 7.68 -4.78
C PRO A 44 11.91 8.57 -4.42
N THR A 45 12.15 9.86 -4.20
CA THR A 45 11.15 10.83 -3.70
C THR A 45 9.84 10.79 -4.48
N VAL A 46 9.90 10.65 -5.80
CA VAL A 46 8.72 10.57 -6.69
C VAL A 46 7.79 9.39 -6.38
N ILE A 47 8.32 8.27 -5.87
CA ILE A 47 7.54 7.10 -5.47
C ILE A 47 6.96 7.32 -4.07
N GLN A 48 7.71 7.90 -3.14
CA GLN A 48 7.20 8.20 -1.81
C GLN A 48 6.04 9.20 -1.84
N GLU A 49 6.18 10.29 -2.60
CA GLU A 49 5.15 11.33 -2.72
C GLU A 49 3.85 10.81 -3.36
N SER A 50 3.91 9.71 -4.11
CA SER A 50 2.72 9.06 -4.66
C SER A 50 1.90 8.27 -3.61
N GLY A 51 2.40 8.14 -2.37
CA GLY A 51 1.69 7.44 -1.28
C GLY A 51 1.90 5.93 -1.28
N HIS A 52 2.83 5.42 -2.09
CA HIS A 52 3.07 3.99 -2.29
C HIS A 52 4.02 3.41 -1.23
N LYS A 53 3.49 3.13 -0.03
CA LYS A 53 4.24 2.56 1.10
C LYS A 53 4.26 1.04 1.10
N GLY A 54 4.71 0.47 -0.02
CA GLY A 54 4.80 -0.98 -0.19
C GLY A 54 3.57 -1.66 -0.77
N GLY A 55 2.42 -0.97 -0.91
CA GLY A 55 1.22 -1.52 -1.57
C GLY A 55 1.55 -2.11 -2.96
N THR A 56 2.27 -1.36 -3.79
CA THR A 56 2.73 -1.84 -5.10
C THR A 56 3.65 -3.04 -5.04
N TYR A 57 4.54 -3.12 -4.04
CA TYR A 57 5.40 -4.29 -3.89
C TYR A 57 4.56 -5.54 -3.62
N PHE A 58 3.58 -5.47 -2.71
CA PHE A 58 2.70 -6.59 -2.41
C PHE A 58 1.78 -6.93 -3.60
N GLU A 59 1.27 -5.94 -4.32
CA GLU A 59 0.50 -6.16 -5.56
C GLU A 59 1.31 -6.95 -6.60
N HIS A 60 2.56 -6.57 -6.86
CA HIS A 60 3.42 -7.25 -7.83
C HIS A 60 3.83 -8.65 -7.34
N LYS A 61 4.15 -8.79 -6.05
CA LYS A 61 4.44 -10.09 -5.45
C LYS A 61 3.25 -11.03 -5.60
N HIS A 62 2.05 -10.58 -5.23
CA HIS A 62 0.85 -11.40 -5.33
C HIS A 62 0.46 -11.72 -6.78
N PHE A 63 0.74 -10.82 -7.72
CA PHE A 63 0.56 -11.09 -9.14
C PHE A 63 1.43 -12.27 -9.61
N ILE A 64 2.71 -12.30 -9.22
CA ILE A 64 3.61 -13.42 -9.52
C ILE A 64 3.15 -14.69 -8.82
N ASP A 65 2.86 -14.61 -7.52
CA ASP A 65 2.37 -15.74 -6.72
C ASP A 65 1.11 -16.39 -7.37
N ASN A 66 0.18 -15.57 -7.85
CA ASN A 66 -1.03 -16.03 -8.56
C ASN A 66 -0.72 -16.74 -9.88
N ILE A 67 0.26 -16.25 -10.65
CA ILE A 67 0.71 -16.91 -11.90
C ILE A 67 1.30 -18.29 -11.59
N GLU A 68 2.02 -18.41 -10.46
CA GLU A 68 2.59 -19.67 -9.99
C GLU A 68 1.55 -20.60 -9.33
N GLY A 69 0.29 -20.16 -9.23
CA GLY A 69 -0.82 -20.95 -8.67
C GLY A 69 -0.89 -20.92 -7.14
N ALA A 70 -0.12 -20.05 -6.47
CA ALA A 70 -0.29 -19.81 -5.05
C ALA A 70 -1.59 -19.06 -4.77
N LYS A 71 -2.24 -19.39 -3.66
CA LYS A 71 -3.46 -18.71 -3.22
C LYS A 71 -3.09 -17.41 -2.51
N THR A 72 -3.54 -16.29 -3.05
CA THR A 72 -3.38 -14.96 -2.44
C THR A 72 -4.73 -14.36 -2.06
N ASP A 73 -4.72 -13.19 -1.43
CA ASP A 73 -5.88 -12.38 -1.05
C ASP A 73 -6.18 -11.25 -2.05
N THR A 74 -5.65 -11.32 -3.27
CA THR A 74 -5.88 -10.32 -4.31
C THR A 74 -7.32 -10.28 -4.78
N ALA A 75 -7.76 -9.11 -5.25
CA ALA A 75 -9.05 -8.94 -5.91
C ALA A 75 -9.24 -9.94 -7.06
N THR A 76 -10.40 -10.57 -7.09
CA THR A 76 -10.87 -11.41 -8.18
C THR A 76 -11.21 -10.56 -9.41
N VAL A 77 -11.34 -11.21 -10.57
CA VAL A 77 -11.80 -10.55 -11.81
C VAL A 77 -13.16 -9.86 -11.61
N THR A 78 -14.08 -10.50 -10.87
CA THR A 78 -15.40 -9.95 -10.60
C THR A 78 -15.33 -8.70 -9.73
N GLU A 79 -14.50 -8.70 -8.67
CA GLU A 79 -14.29 -7.52 -7.82
C GLU A 79 -13.64 -6.38 -8.60
N GLY A 80 -12.66 -6.69 -9.45
CA GLY A 80 -12.03 -5.72 -10.36
C GLY A 80 -13.03 -5.12 -11.36
N LEU A 81 -13.92 -5.93 -11.92
CA LEU A 81 -14.99 -5.45 -12.80
C LEU A 81 -15.92 -4.47 -12.06
N TYR A 82 -16.34 -4.79 -10.83
CA TYR A 82 -17.20 -3.89 -10.06
C TYR A 82 -16.53 -2.54 -9.76
N ALA A 83 -15.21 -2.50 -9.54
CA ALA A 83 -14.47 -1.25 -9.38
C ALA A 83 -14.61 -0.34 -10.62
N VAL A 84 -14.53 -0.91 -11.83
CA VAL A 84 -14.75 -0.18 -13.08
C VAL A 84 -16.20 0.27 -13.23
N VAL A 85 -17.15 -0.62 -12.95
CA VAL A 85 -18.60 -0.34 -13.05
C VAL A 85 -19.01 0.80 -12.13
N VAL A 86 -18.47 0.86 -10.91
CA VAL A 86 -18.70 1.98 -9.97
C VAL A 86 -18.19 3.30 -10.55
N GLY A 87 -17.02 3.31 -11.20
CA GLY A 87 -16.50 4.50 -11.88
C GLY A 87 -17.43 5.02 -12.97
N ILE A 88 -17.94 4.11 -13.82
CA ILE A 88 -18.90 4.44 -14.88
C ILE A 88 -20.21 4.97 -14.27
N ALA A 89 -20.74 4.30 -13.25
CA ALA A 89 -21.96 4.71 -12.58
C ALA A 89 -21.83 6.10 -11.94
N ALA A 90 -20.68 6.40 -11.34
CA ALA A 90 -20.41 7.72 -10.76
C ALA A 90 -20.40 8.82 -11.83
N GLU A 91 -19.73 8.58 -12.96
CA GLU A 91 -19.71 9.53 -14.08
C GLU A 91 -21.12 9.79 -14.63
N GLU A 92 -21.89 8.73 -14.90
CA GLU A 92 -23.26 8.88 -15.39
C GLU A 92 -24.16 9.59 -14.38
N ALA A 93 -24.06 9.26 -13.09
CA ALA A 93 -24.86 9.86 -12.03
C ALA A 93 -24.65 11.37 -11.96
N VAL A 94 -23.40 11.83 -12.08
CA VAL A 94 -23.05 13.25 -12.14
C VAL A 94 -23.66 13.93 -13.37
N LYS A 95 -23.62 13.29 -14.55
CA LYS A 95 -24.18 13.85 -15.79
C LYS A 95 -25.70 14.03 -15.73
N ILE A 96 -26.43 13.09 -15.12
CA ILE A 96 -27.90 13.12 -15.07
C ILE A 96 -28.46 13.77 -13.79
N GLY A 97 -27.62 13.99 -12.78
CA GLY A 97 -28.01 14.53 -11.48
C GLY A 97 -28.93 13.60 -10.68
N LYS A 98 -28.81 12.28 -10.84
CA LYS A 98 -29.67 11.27 -10.20
C LYS A 98 -28.86 10.08 -9.71
N VAL A 99 -29.41 9.38 -8.72
CA VAL A 99 -28.89 8.09 -8.24
C VAL A 99 -29.07 7.04 -9.33
N LEU A 100 -28.04 6.22 -9.53
CA LEU A 100 -28.05 5.05 -10.41
C LEU A 100 -27.92 3.76 -9.60
N TYR A 101 -28.75 2.78 -9.94
CA TYR A 101 -28.61 1.43 -9.40
C TYR A 101 -27.71 0.58 -10.30
N ILE A 102 -26.69 -0.05 -9.72
CA ILE A 102 -25.71 -0.86 -10.47
C ILE A 102 -26.37 -2.00 -11.25
N ASN A 103 -27.39 -2.64 -10.66
CA ASN A 103 -28.11 -3.72 -11.34
C ASN A 103 -28.83 -3.24 -12.61
N GLU A 104 -29.36 -2.02 -12.60
CA GLU A 104 -29.99 -1.43 -13.78
C GLU A 104 -28.95 -1.11 -14.85
N LEU A 105 -27.81 -0.54 -14.45
CA LEU A 105 -26.69 -0.23 -15.36
C LEU A 105 -26.17 -1.47 -16.08
N LEU A 106 -26.01 -2.58 -15.35
CA LEU A 106 -25.53 -3.86 -15.90
C LEU A 106 -26.57 -4.61 -16.75
N SER A 107 -27.83 -4.16 -16.73
CA SER A 107 -28.94 -4.77 -17.47
C SER A 107 -29.27 -4.08 -18.80
N ARG A 108 -28.56 -3.00 -19.14
CA ARG A 108 -28.71 -2.25 -20.40
C ARG A 108 -27.99 -2.95 -21.55
#